data_AF-A0A2V6XGF6-F1
#
_entry.id   AF-A0A2V6XGF6-F1
#
_cell.length_a   1.000
_cell.length_b   1.000
_cell.length_c   1.000
_cell.angle_alpha   90.00
_cell.angle_beta   90.00
_cell.angle_gamma   90.00
#
_symmetry.space_group_name_H-M   'P 1'
#
loop_
_entity.id
_entity.type
_entity.pdbx_description
1 polymer ?
#
loop_
_entity_poly.entity_id
_entity_poly.type
_entity_poly.pdbx_seq_one_letter_code
_entity_poly.pdbx_strand_id
1 'polypeptide(L)'
;MTSGRTHETARSWRAAAWTRTAISTAATSRCTARAPLQPQGLERAKVAAARSYEVRANWKLVWENNRECWHCTVNHPQYVRANYDNAPIDDPALKREIEAQVRARSAHVEPDGLAIDHQAAGLVRFPSPGCWWSINRTPLVSGWVSESMDGRPVAPLMGAYRTRDVGTLRMRTMPNFWNHSSGDHSVSTRLAPAGPQKTLVQVQWLVHEDAVEGKDYTLDALLPFWQLTSEQDWDLCARNQAGVSSSAFTPGPYSTKREYNVIRYTEWYLREIALELTRLET
;
A
#
# COMPACT_ATOMS: atom_id res chain seq x y z
N MET A 1 -15.98 20.11 -2.26
CA MET A 1 -15.83 19.57 -3.63
C MET A 1 -14.92 18.36 -3.55
N THR A 2 -15.53 17.19 -3.43
CA THR A 2 -14.90 15.87 -3.33
C THR A 2 -14.15 15.52 -4.61
N SER A 3 -13.11 14.69 -4.51
CA SER A 3 -12.47 14.09 -5.69
C SER A 3 -13.53 13.38 -6.55
N GLY A 4 -13.55 13.67 -7.85
CA GLY A 4 -14.57 13.16 -8.77
C GLY A 4 -14.23 11.75 -9.23
N ARG A 5 -15.11 10.78 -8.97
CA ARG A 5 -15.03 9.44 -9.56
C ARG A 5 -15.37 9.55 -11.05
N THR A 6 -14.42 9.27 -11.93
CA THR A 6 -14.71 9.21 -13.36
C THR A 6 -15.18 7.80 -13.72
N HIS A 7 -16.47 7.67 -14.04
CA HIS A 7 -17.01 6.50 -14.74
C HIS A 7 -16.73 6.63 -16.23
N GLU A 8 -15.45 6.68 -16.61
CA GLU A 8 -15.08 6.63 -18.02
C GLU A 8 -14.76 5.18 -18.37
N THR A 9 -15.47 4.64 -19.36
CA THR A 9 -15.21 3.33 -19.95
C THR A 9 -13.77 3.30 -20.47
N ALA A 10 -12.86 2.85 -19.61
CA ALA A 10 -11.44 2.81 -19.87
C ALA A 10 -11.20 1.95 -21.12
N ARG A 11 -10.83 2.60 -22.23
CA ARG A 11 -10.13 1.92 -23.32
C ARG A 11 -8.90 1.24 -22.72
N SER A 12 -9.00 -0.09 -22.61
CA SER A 12 -7.97 -1.09 -22.38
C SER A 12 -6.61 -0.61 -21.83
N TRP A 13 -6.59 -0.11 -20.60
CA TRP A 13 -5.41 -0.28 -19.75
C TRP A 13 -5.50 -1.73 -19.26
N ARG A 14 -4.77 -2.68 -19.87
CA ARG A 14 -4.81 -4.11 -19.49
C ARG A 14 -4.60 -4.22 -17.98
N ALA A 15 -5.68 -4.42 -17.23
CA ALA A 15 -5.68 -4.17 -15.79
C ALA A 15 -4.65 -5.05 -15.06
N ALA A 16 -4.41 -6.27 -15.54
CA ALA A 16 -3.39 -7.15 -14.94
C ALA A 16 -1.93 -6.86 -15.37
N ALA A 17 -1.68 -6.12 -16.45
CA ALA A 17 -0.33 -6.01 -17.02
C ALA A 17 0.61 -5.17 -16.15
N TRP A 18 0.14 -4.03 -15.61
CA TRP A 18 0.99 -3.09 -14.88
C TRP A 18 1.40 -3.60 -13.51
N THR A 19 0.47 -4.24 -12.80
CA THR A 19 0.76 -4.90 -11.53
C THR A 19 1.83 -5.97 -11.74
N ARG A 20 1.71 -6.78 -12.80
CA ARG A 20 2.72 -7.76 -13.20
C ARG A 20 4.06 -7.10 -13.57
N THR A 21 4.05 -5.97 -14.28
CA THR A 21 5.28 -5.23 -14.63
C THR A 21 6.01 -4.73 -13.38
N ALA A 22 5.32 -4.06 -12.46
CA ALA A 22 5.93 -3.56 -11.22
C ALA A 22 6.55 -4.70 -10.39
N ILE A 23 5.82 -5.82 -10.28
CA ILE A 23 6.29 -7.06 -9.63
C ILE A 23 7.54 -7.62 -10.33
N SER A 24 7.51 -7.71 -11.66
CA SER A 24 8.62 -8.22 -12.47
C SER A 24 9.87 -7.33 -12.37
N THR A 25 9.73 -6.01 -12.41
CA THR A 25 10.87 -5.08 -12.36
C THR A 25 11.54 -5.09 -10.99
N ALA A 26 10.75 -5.22 -9.90
CA ALA A 26 11.32 -5.41 -8.57
C ALA A 26 12.10 -6.74 -8.45
N ALA A 27 11.64 -7.79 -9.15
CA ALA A 27 12.26 -9.12 -9.11
C ALA A 27 13.65 -9.20 -9.80
N THR A 28 13.95 -8.30 -10.74
CA THR A 28 15.19 -8.31 -11.53
C THR A 28 16.33 -7.44 -10.96
N SER A 29 16.16 -6.84 -9.79
CA SER A 29 17.17 -5.97 -9.18
C SER A 29 18.21 -6.76 -8.36
N ARG A 30 19.36 -6.15 -8.00
CA ARG A 30 20.37 -6.76 -7.10
C ARG A 30 19.76 -7.20 -5.75
N CYS A 31 18.65 -6.59 -5.36
CA CYS A 31 17.72 -7.10 -4.36
C CYS A 31 16.67 -7.98 -5.06
N THR A 32 16.57 -9.28 -4.76
CA THR A 32 15.56 -10.14 -5.41
C THR A 32 14.21 -10.05 -4.68
N ALA A 33 13.21 -9.40 -5.27
CA ALA A 33 11.85 -9.31 -4.73
C ALA A 33 11.01 -10.60 -4.87
N ARG A 34 11.48 -11.57 -5.65
CA ARG A 34 10.66 -12.71 -6.11
C ARG A 34 10.19 -13.62 -4.97
N ALA A 35 11.09 -14.00 -4.06
CA ALA A 35 10.80 -14.95 -2.99
C ALA A 35 9.63 -14.51 -2.08
N PRO A 36 9.60 -13.28 -1.52
CA PRO A 36 8.50 -12.88 -0.65
C PRO A 36 7.15 -12.68 -1.36
N LEU A 37 7.14 -12.47 -2.68
CA LEU A 37 5.92 -12.27 -3.47
C LEU A 37 5.32 -13.58 -4.01
N GLN A 38 6.15 -14.59 -4.27
CA GLN A 38 5.73 -15.82 -4.95
C GLN A 38 4.55 -16.53 -4.27
N PRO A 39 4.48 -16.64 -2.93
CA PRO A 39 3.34 -17.24 -2.25
C PRO A 39 2.02 -16.52 -2.48
N GLN A 40 2.03 -15.21 -2.76
CA GLN A 40 0.81 -14.42 -2.99
C GLN A 40 0.10 -14.81 -4.29
N GLY A 41 0.80 -15.42 -5.25
CA GLY A 41 0.19 -15.89 -6.49
C GLY A 41 -0.28 -14.77 -7.44
N LEU A 42 0.32 -13.58 -7.38
CA LEU A 42 -0.09 -12.41 -8.19
C LEU A 42 -0.08 -12.66 -9.72
N GLU A 43 0.72 -13.62 -10.20
CA GLU A 43 0.72 -14.05 -11.62
C GLU A 43 -0.54 -14.83 -12.03
N ARG A 44 -1.21 -15.48 -11.08
CA ARG A 44 -2.48 -16.21 -11.25
C ARG A 44 -3.70 -15.45 -10.72
N ALA A 45 -3.51 -14.16 -10.42
CA ALA A 45 -4.60 -13.32 -9.99
C ALA A 45 -5.35 -12.71 -11.19
N LYS A 46 -6.66 -12.54 -11.04
CA LYS A 46 -7.47 -11.72 -11.94
C LYS A 46 -7.92 -10.44 -11.24
N VAL A 47 -8.27 -9.44 -12.03
CA VAL A 47 -8.82 -8.18 -11.53
C VAL A 47 -10.31 -8.38 -11.32
N ALA A 48 -10.74 -8.41 -10.04
CA ALA A 48 -12.15 -8.42 -9.67
C ALA A 48 -12.79 -7.04 -9.88
N ALA A 49 -12.05 -5.97 -9.58
CA ALA A 49 -12.51 -4.61 -9.80
C ALA A 49 -11.34 -3.64 -9.98
N ALA A 50 -11.60 -2.55 -10.70
CA ALA A 50 -10.70 -1.41 -10.79
C ALA A 50 -11.47 -0.11 -10.55
N ARG A 51 -10.79 0.87 -9.94
CA ARG A 51 -11.28 2.24 -9.76
C ARG A 51 -10.21 3.21 -10.23
N SER A 52 -10.63 4.20 -11.00
CA SER A 52 -9.79 5.29 -11.47
C SER A 52 -10.21 6.57 -10.78
N TYR A 53 -9.23 7.36 -10.36
CA TYR A 53 -9.45 8.62 -9.66
C TYR A 53 -8.59 9.71 -10.30
N GLU A 54 -9.13 10.92 -10.32
CA GLU A 54 -8.36 12.14 -10.51
C GLU A 54 -8.19 12.83 -9.16
N VAL A 55 -6.95 12.85 -8.66
CA VAL A 55 -6.61 13.50 -7.39
C VAL A 55 -6.01 14.87 -7.71
N ARG A 56 -6.63 15.91 -7.15
CA ARG A 56 -6.21 17.32 -7.30
C ARG A 56 -5.00 17.64 -6.41
N ALA A 57 -3.94 16.85 -6.57
CA ALA A 57 -2.68 16.99 -5.87
C ALA A 57 -1.51 16.55 -6.75
N ASN A 58 -0.34 17.13 -6.50
CA ASN A 58 0.91 16.63 -7.05
C ASN A 58 1.15 15.17 -6.61
N TRP A 59 1.70 14.35 -7.50
CA TRP A 59 1.96 12.93 -7.23
C TRP A 59 2.88 12.70 -6.03
N LYS A 60 3.75 13.66 -5.72
CA LYS A 60 4.63 13.62 -4.54
C LYS A 60 3.83 13.74 -3.24
N LEU A 61 2.85 14.66 -3.16
CA LEU A 61 1.97 14.78 -1.99
C LEU A 61 1.18 13.49 -1.74
N VAL A 62 0.76 12.83 -2.82
CA VAL A 62 0.08 11.53 -2.73
C VAL A 62 1.01 10.45 -2.17
N TRP A 63 2.28 10.45 -2.55
CA TRP A 63 3.29 9.58 -1.95
C TRP A 63 3.58 9.92 -0.50
N GLU A 64 3.80 11.18 -0.18
CA GLU A 64 4.09 11.65 1.17
C GLU A 64 2.98 11.19 2.13
N ASN A 65 1.70 11.40 1.77
CA ASN A 65 0.54 10.89 2.50
C ASN A 65 0.61 9.37 2.69
N ASN A 66 0.88 8.61 1.63
CA ASN A 66 0.97 7.15 1.69
C ASN A 66 2.15 6.62 2.52
N ARG A 67 3.20 7.43 2.77
CA ARG A 67 4.43 7.02 3.45
C ARG A 67 4.42 7.32 4.95
N GLU A 68 3.33 7.82 5.51
CA GLU A 68 3.11 7.93 6.94
C GLU A 68 1.73 7.38 7.33
N CYS A 69 1.48 7.24 8.63
CA CYS A 69 0.17 6.85 9.15
C CYS A 69 -0.19 7.70 10.38
N TRP A 70 0.36 8.91 10.43
CA TRP A 70 0.08 9.91 11.45
C TRP A 70 -1.34 10.45 11.29
N HIS A 71 -1.82 10.62 10.06
CA HIS A 71 -3.21 11.02 9.77
C HIS A 71 -4.24 9.90 10.02
N CYS A 72 -3.81 8.62 10.08
CA CYS A 72 -4.70 7.46 10.03
C CYS A 72 -5.75 7.42 11.15
N THR A 73 -5.36 7.73 12.39
CA THR A 73 -6.25 7.61 13.57
C THR A 73 -7.53 8.43 13.43
N VAL A 74 -7.44 9.60 12.79
CA VAL A 74 -8.57 10.51 12.63
C VAL A 74 -9.32 10.24 11.33
N ASN A 75 -8.64 9.79 10.29
CA ASN A 75 -9.19 9.79 8.94
C ASN A 75 -9.62 8.41 8.43
N HIS A 76 -9.11 7.31 9.00
CA HIS A 76 -9.35 5.95 8.49
C HIS A 76 -9.90 4.99 9.55
N PRO A 77 -11.16 5.16 9.99
CA PRO A 77 -11.76 4.34 11.04
C PRO A 77 -11.78 2.84 10.69
N GLN A 78 -11.87 2.49 9.40
CA GLN A 78 -11.76 1.11 8.93
C GLN A 78 -10.33 0.58 9.00
N TYR A 79 -9.34 1.37 8.59
CA TYR A 79 -7.95 0.93 8.46
C TYR A 79 -7.29 0.62 9.81
N VAL A 80 -7.48 1.52 10.78
CA VAL A 80 -6.84 1.44 12.10
C VAL A 80 -7.38 0.31 12.97
N ARG A 81 -8.48 -0.33 12.57
CA ARG A 81 -9.01 -1.54 13.23
C ARG A 81 -8.28 -2.80 12.82
N ALA A 82 -7.68 -2.81 11.63
CA ALA A 82 -7.03 -3.98 11.05
C ALA A 82 -5.50 -3.94 11.21
N ASN A 83 -4.89 -2.74 11.25
CA ASN A 83 -3.45 -2.55 11.10
C ASN A 83 -2.81 -1.80 12.28
N TYR A 84 -1.56 -2.17 12.62
CA TYR A 84 -0.76 -1.51 13.65
C TYR A 84 0.11 -0.32 13.13
N ASP A 85 -0.15 0.18 11.93
CA ASP A 85 0.71 1.19 11.30
C ASP A 85 0.67 2.55 12.00
N ASN A 86 -0.43 2.89 12.68
CA ASN A 86 -0.56 4.12 13.46
C ASN A 86 -0.15 3.94 14.94
N ALA A 87 0.15 2.70 15.36
CA ALA A 87 0.47 2.33 16.73
C ALA A 87 1.52 3.31 17.31
N PRO A 88 1.30 3.87 18.51
CA PRO A 88 2.33 4.65 19.18
C PRO A 88 3.60 3.82 19.38
N ILE A 89 4.73 4.36 18.89
CA ILE A 89 6.04 3.69 18.95
C ILE A 89 6.51 3.55 20.41
N ASP A 90 6.01 4.40 21.30
CA ASP A 90 6.35 4.53 22.70
C ASP A 90 5.34 3.90 23.66
N ASP A 91 4.31 3.19 23.18
CA ASP A 91 3.36 2.46 24.03
C ASP A 91 3.87 1.03 24.33
N PRO A 92 4.26 0.71 25.59
CA PRO A 92 4.80 -0.60 25.93
C PRO A 92 3.77 -1.73 25.88
N ALA A 93 2.48 -1.43 26.13
CA ALA A 93 1.42 -2.43 26.10
C ALA A 93 1.14 -2.85 24.67
N LEU A 94 0.98 -1.88 23.77
CA LEU A 94 0.75 -2.13 22.35
C LEU A 94 1.96 -2.81 21.70
N LYS A 95 3.19 -2.42 22.09
CA LYS A 95 4.40 -3.11 21.64
C LYS A 95 4.38 -4.60 22.01
N ARG A 96 4.03 -4.94 23.26
CA ARG A 96 3.92 -6.35 23.68
C ARG A 96 2.84 -7.11 22.92
N GLU A 97 1.72 -6.46 22.60
CA GLU A 97 0.67 -7.04 21.78
C GLU A 97 1.17 -7.35 20.36
N ILE A 98 1.82 -6.38 19.70
CA ILE A 98 2.39 -6.55 18.37
C ILE A 98 3.41 -7.70 18.37
N GLU A 99 4.34 -7.71 19.33
CA GLU A 99 5.33 -8.77 19.44
C GLU A 99 4.68 -10.15 19.66
N ALA A 100 3.59 -10.22 20.42
CA ALA A 100 2.83 -11.46 20.61
C ALA A 100 2.14 -11.91 19.30
N GLN A 101 1.53 -10.97 18.56
CA GLN A 101 0.93 -11.27 17.25
C GLN A 101 1.99 -11.75 16.26
N VAL A 102 3.13 -11.07 16.17
CA VAL A 102 4.25 -11.46 15.31
C VAL A 102 4.72 -12.87 15.64
N ARG A 103 4.98 -13.18 16.91
CA ARG A 103 5.41 -14.53 17.32
C ARG A 103 4.38 -15.59 16.97
N ALA A 104 3.10 -15.34 17.31
CA ALA A 104 2.03 -16.29 17.05
C ALA A 104 1.82 -16.53 15.56
N ARG A 105 1.77 -15.46 14.75
CA ARG A 105 1.57 -15.57 13.31
C ARG A 105 2.79 -16.14 12.60
N SER A 106 4.02 -15.77 12.96
CA SER A 106 5.23 -16.37 12.40
C SER A 106 5.28 -17.87 12.63
N ALA A 107 5.01 -18.35 13.85
CA ALA A 107 4.95 -19.79 14.12
C ALA A 107 3.85 -20.51 13.32
N HIS A 108 2.74 -19.83 13.04
CA HIS A 108 1.63 -20.37 12.24
C HIS A 108 1.99 -20.52 10.76
N VAL A 109 2.81 -19.61 10.21
CA VAL A 109 3.10 -19.55 8.76
C VAL A 109 4.50 -20.06 8.38
N GLU A 110 5.38 -20.29 9.36
CA GLU A 110 6.72 -20.86 9.17
C GLU A 110 6.70 -22.23 8.45
N PRO A 111 5.76 -23.16 8.72
CA PRO A 111 5.66 -24.42 7.96
C PRO A 111 5.34 -24.25 6.47
N ASP A 112 4.83 -23.07 6.08
CA ASP A 112 4.55 -22.69 4.69
C ASP A 112 5.70 -21.88 4.08
N GLY A 113 6.83 -21.75 4.77
CA GLY A 113 8.01 -21.00 4.32
C GLY A 113 7.82 -19.48 4.35
N LEU A 114 6.87 -18.99 5.14
CA LEU A 114 6.57 -17.56 5.31
C LEU A 114 7.12 -17.05 6.64
N ALA A 115 7.33 -15.74 6.71
CA ALA A 115 7.68 -15.05 7.94
C ALA A 115 6.92 -13.72 8.05
N ILE A 116 6.50 -13.37 9.26
CA ILE A 116 6.14 -11.98 9.59
C ILE A 116 7.45 -11.26 9.92
N ASP A 117 7.94 -10.47 8.97
CA ASP A 117 9.29 -9.89 8.98
C ASP A 117 9.35 -8.47 9.56
N HIS A 118 8.20 -7.93 9.99
CA HIS A 118 8.11 -6.66 10.70
C HIS A 118 7.57 -6.84 12.11
N GLN A 119 8.39 -6.47 13.10
CA GLN A 119 8.12 -6.72 14.51
C GLN A 119 7.87 -5.45 15.33
N ALA A 120 7.79 -4.29 14.69
CA ALA A 120 7.69 -3.00 15.35
C ALA A 120 6.36 -2.30 15.06
N ALA A 121 5.97 -1.41 15.96
CA ALA A 121 4.94 -0.41 15.69
C ALA A 121 5.37 0.53 14.55
N GLY A 122 4.39 1.09 13.84
CA GLY A 122 4.64 1.98 12.71
C GLY A 122 4.91 1.26 11.39
N LEU A 123 5.04 2.03 10.33
CA LEU A 123 5.30 1.53 8.98
C LEU A 123 6.71 0.93 8.85
N VAL A 124 6.85 -0.13 8.05
CA VAL A 124 8.17 -0.65 7.66
C VAL A 124 8.98 0.44 6.98
N ARG A 125 10.29 0.50 7.31
CA ARG A 125 11.21 1.46 6.70
C ARG A 125 11.29 1.24 5.20
N PHE A 126 11.07 2.32 4.45
CA PHE A 126 11.08 2.35 2.99
C PHE A 126 12.01 3.47 2.48
N PRO A 127 12.79 3.24 1.40
CA PRO A 127 13.00 1.95 0.74
C PRO A 127 13.87 0.99 1.57
N SER A 128 13.88 -0.30 1.19
CA SER A 128 14.80 -1.28 1.81
C SER A 128 16.26 -0.88 1.52
N PRO A 129 17.21 -1.17 2.42
CA PRO A 129 18.62 -0.80 2.23
C PRO A 129 19.17 -1.30 0.88
N GLY A 130 19.75 -0.40 0.09
CA GLY A 130 20.32 -0.73 -1.23
C GLY A 130 19.30 -1.01 -2.34
N CYS A 131 18.00 -0.85 -2.07
CA CYS A 131 16.93 -1.10 -3.04
C CYS A 131 16.12 0.19 -3.28
N TRP A 132 15.39 0.25 -4.39
CA TRP A 132 14.41 1.30 -4.71
C TRP A 132 12.97 0.89 -4.38
N TRP A 133 12.83 -0.25 -3.71
CA TRP A 133 11.58 -0.87 -3.32
C TRP A 133 11.68 -1.40 -1.88
N SER A 134 10.53 -1.77 -1.31
CA SER A 134 10.47 -2.59 -0.10
C SER A 134 9.34 -3.60 -0.25
N ILE A 135 9.54 -4.79 0.29
CA ILE A 135 8.52 -5.84 0.46
C ILE A 135 8.69 -6.37 1.86
N ASN A 136 7.58 -6.54 2.56
CA ASN A 136 7.54 -7.03 3.92
C ASN A 136 6.15 -7.63 4.21
N ARG A 137 6.02 -8.35 5.31
CA ARG A 137 4.76 -8.88 5.82
C ARG A 137 4.54 -8.46 7.27
N THR A 138 3.41 -7.81 7.54
CA THR A 138 3.03 -7.34 8.88
C THR A 138 1.94 -8.24 9.45
N PRO A 139 1.85 -8.39 10.78
CA PRO A 139 0.65 -8.99 11.38
C PRO A 139 -0.55 -8.05 11.16
N LEU A 140 -1.75 -8.61 11.25
CA LEU A 140 -2.98 -7.87 11.46
C LEU A 140 -3.30 -7.83 12.96
N VAL A 141 -4.22 -6.94 13.35
CA VAL A 141 -4.73 -6.87 14.72
C VAL A 141 -5.38 -8.19 15.12
N SER A 142 -5.32 -8.56 16.41
CA SER A 142 -5.92 -9.80 16.91
C SER A 142 -7.38 -9.96 16.43
N GLY A 143 -7.70 -11.15 15.88
CA GLY A 143 -9.03 -11.46 15.33
C GLY A 143 -9.23 -11.08 13.85
N TRP A 144 -8.27 -10.37 13.24
CA TRP A 144 -8.28 -10.05 11.82
C TRP A 144 -7.40 -11.03 11.03
N VAL A 145 -7.91 -11.48 9.88
CA VAL A 145 -7.16 -12.31 8.93
C VAL A 145 -7.19 -11.76 7.50
N SER A 146 -7.96 -10.69 7.26
CA SER A 146 -8.05 -10.00 5.98
C SER A 146 -8.37 -8.53 6.18
N GLU A 147 -7.85 -7.65 5.33
CA GLU A 147 -8.17 -6.23 5.28
C GLU A 147 -9.57 -5.97 4.68
N SER A 148 -10.61 -6.36 5.42
CA SER A 148 -12.03 -6.23 5.10
C SER A 148 -12.77 -5.34 6.11
N MET A 149 -14.11 -5.26 6.10
CA MET A 149 -14.81 -4.40 7.07
C MET A 149 -14.96 -5.03 8.47
N ASP A 150 -14.90 -6.36 8.56
CA ASP A 150 -15.10 -7.14 9.78
C ASP A 150 -13.92 -8.06 10.14
N GLY A 151 -12.89 -8.09 9.32
CA GLY A 151 -11.66 -8.86 9.50
C GLY A 151 -11.72 -10.28 9.01
N ARG A 152 -12.85 -10.66 8.40
CA ARG A 152 -13.03 -11.95 7.78
C ARG A 152 -12.61 -11.91 6.30
N PRO A 153 -12.23 -13.06 5.73
CA PRO A 153 -11.95 -13.16 4.31
C PRO A 153 -13.18 -12.79 3.48
N VAL A 154 -12.94 -12.10 2.37
CA VAL A 154 -13.94 -11.64 1.39
C VAL A 154 -13.86 -12.42 0.07
N ALA A 155 -12.87 -13.33 -0.06
CA ALA A 155 -12.68 -14.20 -1.21
C ALA A 155 -12.04 -15.55 -0.79
N PRO A 156 -11.93 -16.54 -1.70
CA PRO A 156 -11.08 -17.72 -1.51
C PRO A 156 -9.61 -17.33 -1.38
N LEU A 157 -8.76 -18.28 -0.98
CA LEU A 157 -7.31 -18.07 -0.98
C LEU A 157 -6.83 -17.72 -2.40
N MET A 158 -6.10 -16.60 -2.53
CA MET A 158 -5.56 -16.17 -3.82
C MET A 158 -4.19 -16.81 -4.13
N GLY A 159 -3.39 -17.03 -3.08
CA GLY A 159 -2.03 -17.52 -3.18
C GLY A 159 -1.89 -19.04 -2.99
N ALA A 160 -0.64 -19.49 -2.85
CA ALA A 160 -0.29 -20.87 -2.50
C ALA A 160 -0.34 -21.12 -0.98
N TYR A 161 -1.18 -20.37 -0.26
CA TYR A 161 -1.30 -20.43 1.19
C TYR A 161 -2.13 -21.64 1.62
N ARG A 162 -1.84 -22.20 2.81
CA ARG A 162 -2.69 -23.23 3.43
C ARG A 162 -3.70 -22.65 4.42
N THR A 163 -3.50 -21.39 4.81
CA THR A 163 -4.32 -20.65 5.76
C THR A 163 -4.61 -19.25 5.24
N ARG A 164 -5.73 -18.66 5.69
CA ARG A 164 -6.07 -17.26 5.41
C ARG A 164 -5.29 -16.28 6.27
N ASP A 165 -4.90 -16.72 7.46
CA ASP A 165 -4.20 -15.89 8.43
C ASP A 165 -2.69 -15.87 8.14
N VAL A 166 -2.33 -15.10 7.12
CA VAL A 166 -0.94 -14.91 6.66
C VAL A 166 -0.44 -13.49 6.90
N GLY A 167 -1.13 -12.72 7.73
CA GLY A 167 -0.93 -11.27 7.84
C GLY A 167 -1.12 -10.54 6.50
N THR A 168 -0.54 -9.35 6.41
CA THR A 168 -0.62 -8.52 5.20
C THR A 168 0.77 -8.39 4.56
N LEU A 169 0.92 -8.92 3.36
CA LEU A 169 2.06 -8.63 2.51
C LEU A 169 1.92 -7.21 1.96
N ARG A 170 2.95 -6.40 2.13
CA ARG A 170 2.98 -5.03 1.67
C ARG A 170 4.15 -4.90 0.71
N MET A 171 3.92 -4.34 -0.47
CA MET A 171 4.97 -3.99 -1.45
C MET A 171 4.88 -2.50 -1.79
N ARG A 172 6.01 -1.82 -1.88
CA ARG A 172 6.10 -0.46 -2.45
C ARG A 172 7.30 -0.36 -3.35
N THR A 173 7.14 0.31 -4.48
CA THR A 173 8.20 0.56 -5.45
C THR A 173 8.18 2.02 -5.86
N MET A 174 9.34 2.68 -5.79
CA MET A 174 9.47 4.00 -6.37
C MET A 174 9.31 3.92 -7.91
N PRO A 175 8.75 4.94 -8.58
CA PRO A 175 8.24 6.19 -8.01
C PRO A 175 6.72 6.19 -7.85
N ASN A 176 5.97 5.10 -8.08
CA ASN A 176 4.52 5.23 -8.28
C ASN A 176 3.64 4.01 -8.02
N PHE A 177 4.08 3.01 -7.25
CA PHE A 177 3.26 1.84 -6.98
C PHE A 177 3.37 1.34 -5.54
N TRP A 178 2.23 0.92 -4.98
CA TRP A 178 2.16 0.12 -3.77
C TRP A 178 1.07 -0.94 -3.86
N ASN A 179 1.20 -1.98 -3.04
CA ASN A 179 0.28 -3.10 -2.96
C ASN A 179 0.16 -3.60 -1.52
N HIS A 180 -1.06 -3.95 -1.14
CA HIS A 180 -1.39 -4.61 0.10
C HIS A 180 -2.09 -5.93 -0.23
N SER A 181 -1.73 -7.00 0.44
CA SER A 181 -2.25 -8.32 0.14
C SER A 181 -2.52 -9.12 1.40
N SER A 182 -3.79 -9.43 1.61
CA SER A 182 -4.25 -10.43 2.57
C SER A 182 -4.16 -11.82 1.94
N GLY A 183 -4.48 -12.88 2.70
CA GLY A 183 -4.44 -14.26 2.18
C GLY A 183 -5.44 -14.55 1.06
N ASP A 184 -6.52 -13.77 0.98
CA ASP A 184 -7.65 -13.98 0.09
C ASP A 184 -7.74 -13.00 -1.08
N HIS A 185 -7.15 -11.81 -0.95
CA HIS A 185 -7.18 -10.80 -2.00
C HIS A 185 -5.99 -9.84 -1.91
N SER A 186 -5.75 -9.11 -3.00
CA SER A 186 -4.76 -8.04 -3.06
C SER A 186 -5.36 -6.74 -3.58
N VAL A 187 -4.85 -5.62 -3.08
CA VAL A 187 -5.16 -4.29 -3.58
C VAL A 187 -3.89 -3.59 -4.02
N SER A 188 -3.82 -3.31 -5.32
CA SER A 188 -2.72 -2.58 -5.95
C SER A 188 -3.12 -1.16 -6.29
N THR A 189 -2.26 -0.20 -5.98
CA THR A 189 -2.45 1.20 -6.37
C THR A 189 -1.27 1.70 -7.18
N ARG A 190 -1.56 2.39 -8.28
CA ARG A 190 -0.57 3.03 -9.14
C ARG A 190 -0.90 4.50 -9.34
N LEU A 191 0.14 5.34 -9.29
CA LEU A 191 0.06 6.76 -9.63
C LEU A 191 0.59 7.02 -11.05
N ALA A 192 -0.05 7.95 -11.74
CA ALA A 192 0.46 8.55 -12.97
C ALA A 192 0.38 10.08 -12.83
N PRO A 193 1.52 10.79 -12.82
CA PRO A 193 1.52 12.25 -12.83
C PRO A 193 0.77 12.77 -14.07
N ALA A 194 -0.15 13.69 -13.88
CA ALA A 194 -0.94 14.29 -14.97
C ALA A 194 -0.90 15.83 -14.95
N GLY A 195 0.09 16.39 -14.26
CA GLY A 195 0.35 17.81 -14.12
C GLY A 195 1.00 18.14 -12.77
N PRO A 196 1.37 19.41 -12.55
CA PRO A 196 2.00 19.84 -11.29
C PRO A 196 1.06 19.78 -10.08
N GLN A 197 -0.25 19.75 -10.28
CA GLN A 197 -1.26 19.69 -9.20
C GLN A 197 -2.33 18.61 -9.48
N LYS A 198 -2.00 17.62 -10.32
CA LYS A 198 -2.92 16.58 -10.74
C LYS A 198 -2.25 15.22 -10.85
N THR A 199 -2.88 14.21 -10.27
CA THR A 199 -2.42 12.82 -10.32
C THR A 199 -3.59 11.93 -10.71
N LEU A 200 -3.37 11.06 -11.69
CA LEU A 200 -4.28 9.97 -12.00
C LEU A 200 -3.91 8.77 -11.13
N VAL A 201 -4.89 8.19 -10.45
CA VAL A 201 -4.70 7.02 -9.59
C VAL A 201 -5.55 5.87 -10.08
N GLN A 202 -4.94 4.70 -10.17
CA GLN A 202 -5.66 3.45 -10.44
C GLN A 202 -5.50 2.51 -9.25
N VAL A 203 -6.63 2.10 -8.68
CA VAL A 203 -6.71 1.10 -7.60
C VAL A 203 -7.36 -0.16 -8.15
N GLN A 204 -6.76 -1.32 -7.91
CA GLN A 204 -7.22 -2.61 -8.42
C GLN A 204 -7.33 -3.64 -7.31
N TRP A 205 -8.47 -4.32 -7.25
CA TRP A 205 -8.71 -5.47 -6.38
C TRP A 205 -8.50 -6.74 -7.18
N LEU A 206 -7.67 -7.62 -6.65
CA LEU A 206 -7.24 -8.85 -7.26
C LEU A 206 -7.71 -10.03 -6.41
N VAL A 207 -8.20 -11.07 -7.08
CA VAL A 207 -8.63 -12.34 -6.47
C VAL A 207 -8.07 -13.50 -7.28
N HIS A 208 -8.22 -14.72 -6.78
CA HIS A 208 -7.83 -15.94 -7.51
C HIS A 208 -8.48 -15.97 -8.91
N GLU A 209 -7.74 -16.44 -9.94
CA GLU A 209 -8.25 -16.51 -11.32
C GLU A 209 -9.59 -17.27 -11.44
N ASP A 210 -9.74 -18.35 -10.67
CA ASP A 210 -10.96 -19.17 -10.68
C ASP A 210 -12.12 -18.65 -9.81
N ALA A 211 -11.90 -17.64 -8.95
CA ALA A 211 -12.95 -17.16 -8.04
C ALA A 211 -14.08 -16.47 -8.82
N VAL A 212 -15.34 -16.85 -8.61
CA VAL A 212 -16.49 -16.33 -9.37
C VAL A 212 -17.27 -15.31 -8.54
N GLU A 213 -17.49 -14.11 -9.08
CA GLU A 213 -18.33 -13.09 -8.44
C GLU A 213 -19.78 -13.61 -8.25
N GLY A 214 -20.38 -13.32 -7.10
CA GLY A 214 -21.72 -13.79 -6.72
C GLY A 214 -21.75 -15.20 -6.15
N LYS A 215 -20.65 -15.95 -6.25
CA LYS A 215 -20.48 -17.28 -5.64
C LYS A 215 -19.39 -17.28 -4.57
N ASP A 216 -18.18 -16.89 -4.97
CA ASP A 216 -16.97 -16.98 -4.16
C ASP A 216 -16.61 -15.65 -3.49
N TYR A 217 -17.04 -14.53 -4.07
CA TYR A 217 -16.90 -13.18 -3.52
C TYR A 217 -18.02 -12.26 -4.02
N THR A 218 -18.21 -11.12 -3.36
CA THR A 218 -19.06 -10.02 -3.83
C THR A 218 -18.28 -8.71 -3.79
N LEU A 219 -18.56 -7.78 -4.71
CA LEU A 219 -17.89 -6.47 -4.72
C LEU A 219 -18.23 -5.64 -3.48
N ASP A 220 -19.44 -5.79 -2.95
CA ASP A 220 -19.88 -5.08 -1.74
C ASP A 220 -19.10 -5.50 -0.49
N ALA A 221 -18.58 -6.73 -0.45
CA ALA A 221 -17.68 -7.17 0.61
C ALA A 221 -16.21 -6.79 0.32
N LEU A 222 -15.78 -6.92 -0.95
CA LEU A 222 -14.37 -6.78 -1.35
C LEU A 222 -13.86 -5.33 -1.38
N LEU A 223 -14.71 -4.38 -1.79
CA LEU A 223 -14.29 -3.01 -2.07
C LEU A 223 -14.16 -2.09 -0.83
N PRO A 224 -15.11 -2.06 0.12
CA PRO A 224 -15.26 -0.92 1.01
C PRO A 224 -14.02 -0.56 1.83
N PHE A 225 -13.29 -1.52 2.37
CA PHE A 225 -12.13 -1.26 3.23
C PHE A 225 -11.09 -0.36 2.54
N TRP A 226 -10.64 -0.77 1.35
CA TRP A 226 -9.64 -0.02 0.60
C TRP A 226 -10.22 1.13 -0.20
N GLN A 227 -11.48 1.04 -0.63
CA GLN A 227 -12.11 2.12 -1.39
C GLN A 227 -12.34 3.35 -0.51
N LEU A 228 -12.88 3.17 0.70
CA LEU A 228 -13.09 4.25 1.66
C LEU A 228 -11.75 4.88 2.08
N THR A 229 -10.74 4.05 2.37
CA THR A 229 -9.40 4.53 2.75
C THR A 229 -8.80 5.39 1.64
N SER A 230 -8.87 4.91 0.39
CA SER A 230 -8.36 5.65 -0.77
C SER A 230 -9.10 6.98 -0.96
N GLU A 231 -10.43 6.99 -0.90
CA GLU A 231 -11.23 8.20 -1.12
C GLU A 231 -10.98 9.25 -0.01
N GLN A 232 -10.77 8.80 1.23
CA GLN A 232 -10.35 9.67 2.34
C GLN A 232 -8.96 10.27 2.09
N ASP A 233 -8.00 9.47 1.62
CA ASP A 233 -6.65 9.93 1.26
C ASP A 233 -6.67 10.98 0.14
N TRP A 234 -7.49 10.79 -0.89
CA TRP A 234 -7.61 11.74 -2.00
C TRP A 234 -8.09 13.10 -1.54
N ASP A 235 -9.04 13.13 -0.61
CA ASP A 235 -9.54 14.37 -0.04
C ASP A 235 -8.49 15.05 0.84
N LEU A 236 -7.69 14.30 1.61
CA LEU A 236 -6.55 14.83 2.37
C LEU A 236 -5.49 15.44 1.45
N CYS A 237 -5.11 14.71 0.40
CA CYS A 237 -4.13 15.16 -0.59
C CYS A 237 -4.58 16.44 -1.30
N ALA A 238 -5.86 16.52 -1.69
CA ALA A 238 -6.41 17.72 -2.33
C ALA A 238 -6.43 18.95 -1.40
N ARG A 239 -6.71 18.74 -0.11
CA ARG A 239 -6.63 19.82 0.90
C ARG A 239 -5.18 20.26 1.13
N ASN A 240 -4.26 19.30 1.21
CA ASN A 240 -2.83 19.60 1.36
C ASN A 240 -2.31 20.38 0.14
N GLN A 241 -2.66 19.97 -1.08
CA GLN A 241 -2.35 20.71 -2.31
C GLN A 241 -2.85 22.15 -2.26
N ALA A 242 -4.08 22.38 -1.82
CA ALA A 242 -4.64 23.73 -1.68
C ALA A 242 -3.82 24.57 -0.68
N GLY A 243 -3.41 23.98 0.44
CA GLY A 243 -2.56 24.63 1.44
C GLY A 243 -1.17 25.00 0.90
N VAL A 244 -0.45 24.05 0.30
CA VAL A 244 0.91 24.29 -0.23
C VAL A 244 0.94 25.20 -1.46
N SER A 245 -0.22 25.45 -2.09
CA SER A 245 -0.35 26.39 -3.22
C SER A 245 -0.51 27.84 -2.75
N SER A 246 -0.67 28.09 -1.45
CA SER A 246 -0.75 29.43 -0.89
C SER A 246 0.61 30.12 -0.94
N SER A 247 0.64 31.41 -1.26
CA SER A 247 1.87 32.23 -1.20
C SER A 247 2.40 32.39 0.23
N ALA A 248 1.58 32.13 1.25
CA ALA A 248 1.99 32.16 2.66
C ALA A 248 2.61 30.83 3.13
N PHE A 249 2.55 29.77 2.31
CA PHE A 249 3.11 28.49 2.68
C PHE A 249 4.64 28.57 2.82
N THR A 250 5.16 28.00 3.89
CA THR A 250 6.59 27.71 4.08
C THR A 250 6.70 26.27 4.55
N PRO A 251 7.64 25.46 4.04
CA PRO A 251 7.81 24.08 4.48
C PRO A 251 8.05 23.99 5.99
N GLY A 252 7.24 23.17 6.67
CA GLY A 252 7.44 22.81 8.05
C GLY A 252 8.40 21.61 8.21
N PRO A 253 8.89 21.35 9.43
CA PRO A 253 9.69 20.16 9.70
C PRO A 253 8.81 18.90 9.71
N TYR A 254 9.30 17.81 9.12
CA TYR A 254 8.71 16.49 9.31
C TYR A 254 8.98 15.95 10.72
N SER A 255 8.03 15.19 11.25
CA SER A 255 8.17 14.39 12.46
C SER A 255 9.14 13.23 12.23
N THR A 256 10.30 13.25 12.89
CA THR A 256 11.28 12.16 12.82
C THR A 256 10.77 10.85 13.42
N LYS A 257 9.68 10.89 14.21
CA LYS A 257 9.04 9.71 14.80
C LYS A 257 7.90 9.16 13.94
N ARG A 258 7.13 10.00 13.26
CA ARG A 258 5.91 9.59 12.55
C ARG A 258 6.03 9.64 11.02
N GLU A 259 6.95 10.44 10.50
CA GLU A 259 7.10 10.75 9.07
C GLU A 259 8.51 10.36 8.55
N TYR A 260 9.23 9.47 9.26
CA TYR A 260 10.57 9.03 8.85
C TYR A 260 10.63 8.46 7.43
N ASN A 261 9.55 7.84 6.96
CA ASN A 261 9.47 7.34 5.59
C ASN A 261 9.19 8.46 4.56
N VAL A 262 8.55 9.56 4.98
CA VAL A 262 8.35 10.76 4.14
C VAL A 262 9.69 11.47 3.94
N ILE A 263 10.49 11.59 5.01
CA ILE A 263 11.86 12.10 4.96
C ILE A 263 12.68 11.28 3.97
N ARG A 264 12.72 9.95 4.12
CA ARG A 264 13.50 9.06 3.25
C ARG A 264 13.03 9.06 1.79
N TYR A 265 11.72 9.18 1.55
CA TYR A 265 11.18 9.35 0.20
C TYR A 265 11.67 10.66 -0.43
N THR A 266 11.60 11.76 0.33
CA THR A 266 12.04 13.09 -0.13
C THR A 266 13.53 13.11 -0.43
N GLU A 267 14.35 12.54 0.45
CA GLU A 267 15.80 12.40 0.25
C GLU A 267 16.13 11.58 -0.99
N TRP A 268 15.43 10.44 -1.19
CA TRP A 268 15.57 9.63 -2.40
C TRP A 268 15.23 10.44 -3.66
N TYR A 269 14.08 11.13 -3.66
CA TYR A 269 13.65 11.93 -4.82
C TYR A 269 14.67 13.01 -5.18
N LEU A 270 15.14 13.78 -4.19
CA LEU A 270 16.13 14.84 -4.41
C LEU A 270 17.45 14.28 -4.93
N ARG A 271 17.89 13.12 -4.41
CA ARG A 271 19.09 12.44 -4.89
C ARG A 271 18.95 12.03 -6.36
N GLU A 272 17.84 11.41 -6.75
CA GLU A 272 17.64 10.99 -8.14
C GLU A 272 17.57 12.20 -9.09
N ILE A 273 16.88 13.27 -8.70
CA ILE A 273 16.86 14.51 -9.49
C ILE A 273 18.27 15.09 -9.64
N ALA A 274 19.06 15.16 -8.56
CA ALA A 274 20.43 15.65 -8.63
C ALA A 274 21.31 14.81 -9.58
N LEU A 275 21.18 13.48 -9.53
CA LEU A 275 21.91 12.58 -10.42
C LEU A 275 21.54 12.78 -11.89
N GLU A 276 20.25 12.96 -12.20
CA GLU A 276 19.82 13.21 -13.58
C GLU A 276 20.28 14.59 -14.06
N LEU A 277 20.27 15.62 -13.21
CA LEU A 277 20.81 16.94 -13.56
C LEU A 277 22.29 16.87 -13.91
N THR A 278 23.10 16.17 -13.11
CA THR A 278 24.53 15.98 -13.41
C THR A 278 24.74 15.23 -14.73
N ARG A 279 23.90 14.23 -15.06
CA ARG A 279 24.00 13.52 -16.35
C ARG A 279 23.66 14.39 -17.55
N LEU A 280 22.77 15.37 -17.40
CA LEU A 280 22.40 16.28 -18.48
C LEU A 280 23.49 17.36 -18.74
N GLU A 281 24.36 17.59 -17.76
CA GLU A 281 25.48 18.54 -17.85
C GLU A 281 26.75 17.92 -18.45
N THR A 282 26.83 16.59 -18.55
CA THR A 282 27.95 15.81 -19.13
C THR A 282 27.62 15.27 -20.51
#